data_AF-A0A9X2F4P9-F1
#
_entry.id   AF-A0A9X2F4P9-F1
#
_cell.length_a   1.000
_cell.length_b   1.000
_cell.length_c   1.000
_cell.angle_alpha   90.00
_cell.angle_beta   90.00
_cell.angle_gamma   90.00
#
_symmetry.space_group_name_H-M   'P 1'
#
loop_
_entity.id
_entity.type
_entity.pdbx_description
1 polymer ?
#
loop_
_entity_poly.entity_id
_entity_poly.type
_entity_poly.pdbx_seq_one_letter_code
_entity_poly.pdbx_strand_id
1 'polypeptide(L)'
;MGSKHFAKLLFIASNLFSLFSYGQWSVSGTLEGQFDDYNRFSIGSCLVSDMTVKYKLNTMASEPSVLLNFKWQAYDPDNDNCLSKEAFEMFIEVQVDGKYVYIPTIGVLGATPKGNNTWGYNPFASSPTWDKLFLLSVNGIKAGSTEGRVYVERDIAKNYWSSGIMEVTSILIIDRSGKKKSIQ
;
A
#
# COMPACT_ATOMS: atom_id res chain seq x y z
N MET A 1 -14.74 -30.69 -82.70
CA MET A 1 -14.24 -29.35 -83.12
C MET A 1 -15.02 -28.31 -82.33
N GLY A 2 -14.35 -27.51 -81.49
CA GLY A 2 -14.98 -26.46 -80.68
C GLY A 2 -14.43 -26.36 -79.25
N SER A 3 -13.19 -25.91 -79.13
CA SER A 3 -12.52 -25.53 -77.87
C SER A 3 -12.89 -24.10 -77.48
N LYS A 4 -13.27 -23.84 -76.21
CA LYS A 4 -13.09 -22.57 -75.45
C LYS A 4 -13.15 -22.92 -73.94
N HIS A 5 -12.03 -22.99 -73.21
CA HIS A 5 -11.31 -21.94 -72.48
C HIS A 5 -12.00 -21.37 -71.23
N PHE A 6 -11.30 -21.54 -70.08
CA PHE A 6 -11.25 -20.69 -68.86
C PHE A 6 -12.55 -20.60 -68.02
N ALA A 7 -12.55 -20.56 -66.68
CA ALA A 7 -11.51 -20.28 -65.69
C ALA A 7 -11.86 -20.95 -64.34
N LYS A 8 -10.82 -21.23 -63.56
CA LYS A 8 -10.85 -21.63 -62.15
C LYS A 8 -11.53 -20.55 -61.28
N LEU A 9 -12.33 -20.97 -60.30
CA LEU A 9 -12.52 -20.18 -59.08
C LEU A 9 -12.50 -21.10 -57.86
N LEU A 10 -11.32 -21.12 -57.25
CA LEU A 10 -11.03 -21.68 -55.94
C LEU A 10 -11.53 -20.64 -54.91
N PHE A 11 -12.49 -20.98 -54.05
CA PHE A 11 -12.76 -20.20 -52.85
C PHE A 11 -11.89 -20.77 -51.72
N ILE A 12 -10.81 -20.07 -51.39
CA ILE A 12 -9.99 -20.29 -50.19
C ILE A 12 -10.06 -19.04 -49.33
N ALA A 13 -10.15 -19.27 -48.01
CA ALA A 13 -9.95 -18.35 -46.89
C ALA A 13 -11.07 -17.33 -46.68
N SER A 14 -11.62 -17.20 -45.47
CA SER A 14 -10.84 -16.95 -44.25
C SER A 14 -11.75 -17.13 -43.03
N ASN A 15 -11.47 -18.15 -42.21
CA ASN A 15 -11.97 -18.16 -40.83
C ASN A 15 -11.16 -17.10 -40.08
N LEU A 16 -11.76 -15.92 -39.88
CA LEU A 16 -11.27 -14.96 -38.90
C LEU A 16 -11.32 -15.64 -37.53
N PHE A 17 -10.16 -16.07 -37.04
CA PHE A 17 -9.96 -16.24 -35.61
C PHE A 17 -10.07 -14.84 -34.99
N SER A 18 -11.24 -14.55 -34.43
CA SER A 18 -11.43 -13.46 -33.49
C SER A 18 -10.50 -13.72 -32.29
N LEU A 19 -9.34 -13.07 -32.32
CA LEU A 19 -8.54 -12.80 -31.14
C LEU A 19 -9.44 -12.04 -30.16
N PHE A 20 -10.08 -12.76 -29.25
CA PHE A 20 -10.53 -12.18 -28.00
C PHE A 20 -9.27 -11.79 -27.25
N SER A 21 -8.78 -10.58 -27.51
CA SER A 21 -8.01 -9.83 -26.53
C SER A 21 -8.92 -9.68 -25.32
N TYR A 22 -8.78 -10.60 -24.36
CA TYR A 22 -9.13 -10.33 -22.99
C TYR A 22 -8.26 -9.15 -22.56
N GLY A 23 -8.73 -7.93 -22.83
CA GLY A 23 -8.25 -6.76 -22.14
C GLY A 23 -8.54 -7.01 -20.67
N GLN A 24 -7.53 -7.45 -19.92
CA GLN A 24 -7.60 -7.52 -18.48
C GLN A 24 -7.97 -6.13 -17.99
N TRP A 25 -9.21 -5.95 -17.56
CA TRP A 25 -9.63 -4.81 -16.77
C TRP A 25 -8.97 -4.96 -15.40
N SER A 26 -7.70 -4.57 -15.30
CA SER A 26 -7.01 -4.43 -14.02
C SER A 26 -7.43 -3.11 -13.38
N VAL A 27 -8.71 -3.01 -12.99
CA VAL A 27 -9.16 -1.90 -12.14
C VAL A 27 -9.06 -2.41 -10.70
N SER A 28 -7.84 -2.49 -10.17
CA SER A 28 -7.69 -2.41 -8.71
C SER A 28 -8.21 -1.02 -8.33
N GLY A 29 -9.46 -0.94 -7.87
CA GLY A 29 -10.05 0.31 -7.42
C GLY A 29 -9.16 1.01 -6.40
N THR A 30 -9.29 2.32 -6.28
CA THR A 30 -8.63 3.02 -5.17
C THR A 30 -9.20 2.49 -3.86
N LEU A 31 -8.33 1.98 -2.98
CA LEU A 31 -8.70 1.61 -1.61
C LEU A 31 -8.31 2.77 -0.70
N GLU A 32 -9.30 3.40 -0.08
CA GLU A 32 -9.08 4.52 0.84
C GLU A 32 -9.95 4.39 2.09
N GLY A 33 -9.47 4.95 3.18
CA GLY A 33 -10.15 4.84 4.46
C GLY A 33 -9.44 5.60 5.57
N GLN A 34 -9.96 5.43 6.78
CA GLN A 34 -9.50 6.08 8.00
C GLN A 34 -9.63 5.10 9.17
N PHE A 35 -8.66 5.16 10.08
CA PHE A 35 -8.71 4.53 11.39
C PHE A 35 -8.47 5.57 12.49
N ASP A 36 -9.06 5.35 13.65
CA ASP A 36 -9.05 6.27 14.78
C ASP A 36 -8.76 5.49 16.06
N ASP A 37 -7.87 6.00 16.91
CA ASP A 37 -7.68 5.48 18.26
C ASP A 37 -7.74 6.62 19.28
N TYR A 38 -8.82 6.63 20.04
CA TYR A 38 -9.10 7.62 21.09
C TYR A 38 -8.59 7.18 22.48
N ASN A 39 -7.83 6.08 22.55
CA ASN A 39 -7.24 5.61 23.80
C ASN A 39 -5.84 6.17 24.00
N ARG A 40 -5.43 6.27 25.28
CA ARG A 40 -4.05 6.62 25.60
C ARG A 40 -3.11 5.46 25.29
N PHE A 41 -2.02 5.74 24.58
CA PHE A 41 -0.94 4.78 24.36
C PHE A 41 0.43 5.46 24.27
N SER A 42 1.48 4.66 24.18
CA SER A 42 2.85 5.14 24.04
C SER A 42 3.48 4.68 22.73
N ILE A 43 4.20 5.58 22.07
CA ILE A 43 5.13 5.27 20.98
C ILE A 43 6.52 5.67 21.47
N GLY A 44 7.39 4.70 21.76
CA GLY A 44 8.59 4.96 22.53
C GLY A 44 8.25 5.64 23.87
N SER A 45 8.87 6.79 24.12
CA SER A 45 8.61 7.63 25.31
C SER A 45 7.46 8.62 25.15
N CYS A 46 6.89 8.78 23.96
CA CYS A 46 5.87 9.78 23.69
C CYS A 46 4.48 9.23 24.02
N LEU A 47 3.74 9.96 24.86
CA LEU A 47 2.37 9.62 25.24
C LEU A 47 1.37 10.32 24.31
N VAL A 48 0.56 9.50 23.65
CA VAL A 48 -0.48 9.91 22.71
C VAL A 48 -1.83 9.70 23.37
N SER A 49 -2.75 10.66 23.22
CA SER A 49 -4.13 10.56 23.73
C SER A 49 -5.16 10.28 22.64
N ASP A 50 -4.90 10.72 21.40
CA ASP A 50 -5.72 10.48 20.22
C ASP A 50 -4.80 10.37 19.00
N MET A 51 -5.11 9.47 18.07
CA MET A 51 -4.50 9.42 16.75
C MET A 51 -5.52 9.01 15.69
N THR A 52 -5.62 9.79 14.63
CA THR A 52 -6.35 9.44 13.42
C THR A 52 -5.37 9.25 12.27
N VAL A 53 -5.52 8.17 11.50
CA VAL A 53 -4.73 7.90 10.30
C VAL A 53 -5.65 7.69 9.10
N LYS A 54 -5.36 8.37 7.99
CA LYS A 54 -5.98 8.19 6.68
C LYS A 54 -5.01 7.49 5.74
N TYR A 55 -5.54 6.60 4.91
CA TYR A 55 -4.76 5.93 3.88
C TYR A 55 -5.46 5.99 2.52
N LYS A 56 -4.67 5.89 1.46
CA LYS A 56 -5.11 5.70 0.09
C LYS A 56 -4.09 4.85 -0.67
N LEU A 57 -4.56 3.77 -1.26
CA LEU A 57 -3.80 2.83 -2.10
C LEU A 57 -4.39 2.89 -3.51
N ASN A 58 -3.57 3.24 -4.51
CA ASN A 58 -4.01 3.31 -5.90
C ASN A 58 -2.85 3.05 -6.87
N THR A 59 -3.17 2.84 -8.14
CA THR A 59 -2.16 2.69 -9.20
C THR A 59 -2.02 4.01 -9.97
N MET A 60 -0.80 4.54 -10.06
CA MET A 60 -0.45 5.78 -10.75
C MET A 60 0.65 5.47 -11.77
N ALA A 61 0.40 5.73 -13.06
CA ALA A 61 1.38 5.45 -14.13
C ALA A 61 1.96 4.02 -14.09
N SER A 62 1.10 3.02 -13.82
CA SER A 62 1.47 1.60 -13.67
C SER A 62 2.37 1.27 -12.46
N GLU A 63 2.56 2.22 -11.54
CA GLU A 63 3.28 2.01 -10.28
C GLU A 63 2.32 2.08 -9.09
N PRO A 64 2.62 1.35 -7.99
CA PRO A 64 1.77 1.34 -6.81
C PRO A 64 2.01 2.64 -6.04
N SER A 65 0.95 3.39 -5.82
CA SER A 65 0.97 4.62 -5.03
C SER A 65 0.31 4.36 -3.67
N VAL A 66 1.06 4.71 -2.63
CA VAL A 66 0.68 4.52 -1.23
C VAL A 66 0.72 5.90 -0.59
N LEU A 67 -0.40 6.31 0.00
CA LEU A 67 -0.52 7.58 0.70
C LEU A 67 -1.03 7.30 2.11
N LEU A 68 -0.37 7.90 3.09
CA LEU A 68 -0.77 7.84 4.49
C LEU A 68 -0.62 9.23 5.10
N ASN A 69 -1.67 9.74 5.72
CA ASN A 69 -1.61 10.99 6.48
C ASN A 69 -2.18 10.75 7.87
N PHE A 70 -1.67 11.45 8.88
CA PHE A 70 -2.15 11.29 10.24
C PHE A 70 -2.20 12.63 10.98
N LYS A 71 -2.98 12.65 12.05
CA LYS A 71 -2.97 13.67 13.10
C LYS A 71 -2.98 12.95 14.42
N TRP A 72 -2.46 13.60 15.45
CA TRP A 72 -2.44 13.04 16.79
C TRP A 72 -2.50 14.15 17.84
N GLN A 73 -2.89 13.79 19.04
CA GLN A 73 -2.92 14.66 20.20
C GLN A 73 -1.93 14.13 21.24
N ALA A 74 -1.05 15.01 21.72
CA ALA A 74 -0.19 14.69 22.84
C ALA A 74 -1.03 14.59 24.11
N TYR A 75 -0.68 13.63 24.96
CA TYR A 75 -1.30 13.53 26.27
C TYR A 75 -0.94 14.72 27.16
N ASP A 76 0.31 15.16 27.09
CA ASP A 76 0.81 16.36 27.74
C ASP A 76 1.00 17.46 26.68
N PRO A 77 0.22 18.56 26.71
CA PRO A 77 0.32 19.65 25.74
C PRO A 77 1.70 20.30 25.68
N ASP A 78 2.47 20.29 26.78
CA ASP A 78 3.81 20.86 26.83
C ASP A 78 4.85 19.97 26.12
N ASN A 79 4.45 18.75 25.73
CA ASN A 79 5.28 17.76 25.03
C ASN A 79 4.70 17.36 23.66
N ASP A 80 4.14 18.32 22.93
CA ASP A 80 3.50 18.09 21.63
C ASP A 80 4.45 17.74 20.47
N ASN A 81 5.77 17.74 20.71
CA ASN A 81 6.78 17.41 19.70
C ASN A 81 7.55 16.10 19.99
N CYS A 82 7.10 15.25 20.94
CA CYS A 82 7.84 14.04 21.28
C CYS A 82 7.81 12.93 20.21
N LEU A 83 6.85 12.94 19.27
CA LEU A 83 6.89 12.04 18.11
C LEU A 83 7.79 12.64 17.03
N SER A 84 9.03 12.14 16.93
CA SER A 84 9.89 12.42 15.79
C SER A 84 9.74 11.33 14.72
N LYS A 85 10.02 11.64 13.45
CA LYS A 85 9.96 10.67 12.33
C LYS A 85 10.93 9.50 12.52
N GLU A 86 11.97 9.67 13.33
CA GLU A 86 12.93 8.62 13.61
C GLU A 86 12.51 7.74 14.80
N ALA A 87 11.46 8.11 15.54
CA ALA A 87 10.99 7.37 16.71
C ALA A 87 10.15 6.14 16.34
N PHE A 88 9.53 6.13 15.16
CA PHE A 88 8.63 5.09 14.73
C PHE A 88 8.60 4.90 13.21
N GLU A 89 8.03 3.79 12.78
CA GLU A 89 7.58 3.55 11.41
C GLU A 89 6.12 3.13 11.40
N MET A 90 5.40 3.47 10.33
CA MET A 90 4.04 2.99 10.09
C MET A 90 4.02 1.95 8.96
N PHE A 91 3.06 1.04 9.06
CA PHE A 91 2.77 0.01 8.09
C PHE A 91 1.26 -0.06 7.90
N ILE A 92 0.82 -0.23 6.67
CA ILE A 92 -0.59 -0.55 6.39
C ILE A 92 -0.70 -2.07 6.40
N GLU A 93 -1.47 -2.60 7.34
CA GLU A 93 -1.77 -4.03 7.40
C GLU A 93 -2.89 -4.35 6.40
N VAL A 94 -2.62 -5.31 5.53
CA VAL A 94 -3.53 -5.72 4.46
C VAL A 94 -3.74 -7.22 4.54
N GLN A 95 -4.98 -7.65 4.49
CA GLN A 95 -5.34 -9.04 4.28
C GLN A 95 -5.51 -9.31 2.78
N VAL A 96 -4.84 -10.35 2.28
CA VAL A 96 -4.94 -10.83 0.89
C VAL A 96 -5.07 -12.34 0.93
N ASP A 97 -6.19 -12.86 0.43
CA ASP A 97 -6.47 -14.31 0.41
C ASP A 97 -6.27 -14.96 1.81
N GLY A 98 -6.81 -14.30 2.83
CA GLY A 98 -6.73 -14.74 4.24
C GLY A 98 -5.37 -14.55 4.92
N LYS A 99 -4.33 -14.07 4.21
CA LYS A 99 -2.99 -13.82 4.77
C LYS A 99 -2.75 -12.34 5.03
N TYR A 100 -2.08 -12.03 6.14
CA TYR A 100 -1.66 -10.66 6.44
C TYR A 100 -0.31 -10.35 5.82
N VAL A 101 -0.24 -9.24 5.10
CA VAL A 101 0.98 -8.62 4.59
C VAL A 101 1.00 -7.14 4.96
N TYR A 102 2.17 -6.52 4.93
CA TYR A 102 2.36 -5.18 5.47
C TYR A 102 3.01 -4.28 4.44
N ILE A 103 2.36 -3.16 4.11
CA ILE A 103 2.91 -2.16 3.19
C ILE A 103 3.72 -1.16 4.03
N PRO A 104 5.05 -1.08 3.86
CA PRO A 104 5.84 -0.07 4.56
C PRO A 104 5.50 1.33 4.03
N THR A 105 5.35 2.28 4.95
CA THR A 105 5.08 3.68 4.58
C THR A 105 6.34 4.55 4.69
N ILE A 106 7.51 3.92 4.56
CA ILE A 106 8.81 4.61 4.58
C ILE A 106 8.89 5.52 3.35
N GLY A 107 9.18 6.80 3.57
CA GLY A 107 9.26 7.81 2.52
C GLY A 107 7.94 8.55 2.28
N VAL A 108 6.78 7.89 2.42
CA VAL A 108 5.42 8.48 2.28
C VAL A 108 4.89 9.12 3.56
N LEU A 109 5.52 8.84 4.71
CA LEU A 109 5.36 9.67 5.89
C LEU A 109 6.12 10.98 5.65
N GLY A 110 5.37 12.07 5.43
CA GLY A 110 5.95 13.41 5.35
C GLY A 110 6.52 13.89 6.68
N ALA A 111 6.43 15.19 6.95
CA ALA A 111 6.80 15.70 8.26
C ALA A 111 5.78 15.21 9.32
N THR A 112 6.28 14.61 10.40
CA THR A 112 5.43 14.26 11.56
C THR A 112 4.78 15.55 12.09
N PRO A 113 3.43 15.64 12.13
CA PRO A 113 2.75 16.81 12.67
C PRO A 113 3.00 16.94 14.17
N LYS A 114 2.75 18.14 14.70
CA LYS A 114 2.67 18.35 16.15
C LYS A 114 1.47 17.61 16.75
N GLY A 115 1.59 17.24 18.02
CA GLY A 115 0.56 16.60 18.83
C GLY A 115 -0.54 17.54 19.28
N ASN A 116 -1.06 18.37 18.37
CA ASN A 116 -2.11 19.36 18.61
C ASN A 116 -3.36 19.10 17.75
N ASN A 117 -3.54 17.84 17.32
CA ASN A 117 -4.64 17.36 16.48
C ASN A 117 -4.71 18.01 15.08
N THR A 118 -3.59 18.54 14.59
CA THR A 118 -3.47 19.04 13.21
C THR A 118 -2.97 17.95 12.27
N TRP A 119 -3.51 17.90 11.05
CA TRP A 119 -3.04 16.97 10.02
C TRP A 119 -1.60 17.27 9.63
N GLY A 120 -0.83 16.19 9.47
CA GLY A 120 0.46 16.23 8.81
C GLY A 120 0.35 16.66 7.36
N TYR A 121 1.50 17.06 6.81
CA TYR A 121 1.64 17.23 5.38
C TYR A 121 2.22 15.94 4.81
N ASN A 122 1.49 15.31 3.88
CA ASN A 122 2.00 14.20 3.09
C ASN A 122 2.41 14.73 1.70
N PRO A 123 3.70 15.08 1.48
CA PRO A 123 4.18 15.27 0.12
C PRO A 123 4.06 13.94 -0.60
N PHE A 124 3.55 13.93 -1.84
CA PHE A 124 3.65 12.77 -2.72
C PHE A 124 5.07 12.23 -2.68
N ALA A 125 5.29 11.16 -1.93
CA ALA A 125 6.59 10.55 -1.87
C ALA A 125 6.73 9.54 -3.00
N SER A 126 7.98 9.21 -3.29
CA SER A 126 8.31 8.20 -4.30
C SER A 126 7.50 6.93 -4.07
N SER A 127 6.80 6.48 -5.12
CA SER A 127 6.13 5.19 -5.17
C SER A 127 7.05 4.09 -4.62
N PRO A 128 6.58 3.25 -3.67
CA PRO A 128 7.34 2.07 -3.30
C PRO A 128 7.59 1.20 -4.55
N THR A 129 8.81 0.69 -4.69
CA THR A 129 9.12 -0.29 -5.74
C THR A 129 8.38 -1.59 -5.44
N TRP A 130 7.92 -2.30 -6.47
CA TRP A 130 7.26 -3.60 -6.32
C TRP A 130 8.02 -4.61 -5.42
N ASP A 131 9.37 -4.63 -5.47
CA ASP A 131 10.21 -5.54 -4.65
C ASP A 131 10.21 -5.23 -3.14
N LYS A 132 9.66 -4.06 -2.76
CA LYS A 132 9.61 -3.59 -1.38
C LYS A 132 8.20 -3.19 -0.96
N LEU A 133 7.19 -3.61 -1.72
CA LEU A 133 5.81 -3.18 -1.53
C LEU A 133 5.14 -3.92 -0.36
N PHE A 134 5.40 -5.21 -0.19
CA PHE A 134 4.78 -6.03 0.85
C PHE A 134 5.82 -6.77 1.67
N LEU A 135 5.74 -6.63 2.99
CA LEU A 135 6.45 -7.47 3.95
C LEU A 135 5.57 -8.67 4.34
N LEU A 136 6.19 -9.84 4.47
CA LEU A 136 5.52 -11.06 4.94
C LEU A 136 5.25 -11.03 6.46
N SER A 137 6.04 -10.29 7.21
CA SER A 137 5.90 -10.15 8.66
C SER A 137 6.57 -8.87 9.13
N VAL A 138 6.10 -8.35 10.26
CA VAL A 138 6.76 -7.27 11.00
C VAL A 138 7.37 -7.74 12.32
N ASN A 139 7.51 -9.05 12.53
CA ASN A 139 8.18 -9.61 13.70
C ASN A 139 9.69 -9.33 13.65
N GLY A 140 10.26 -8.83 14.75
CA GLY A 140 11.68 -8.51 14.84
C GLY A 140 12.11 -7.20 14.17
N ILE A 141 11.21 -6.51 13.46
CA ILE A 141 11.49 -5.19 12.87
C ILE A 141 11.55 -4.12 13.96
N LYS A 142 12.49 -3.19 13.80
CA LYS A 142 12.62 -1.96 14.60
C LYS A 142 12.63 -0.75 13.68
N ALA A 143 12.06 0.37 14.14
CA ALA A 143 12.09 1.62 13.38
C ALA A 143 13.53 2.05 13.04
N GLY A 144 13.78 2.38 11.78
CA GLY A 144 15.08 2.78 11.25
C GLY A 144 16.04 1.63 10.93
N SER A 145 15.67 0.37 11.19
CA SER A 145 16.47 -0.81 10.87
C SER A 145 16.00 -1.50 9.58
N THR A 146 16.93 -2.04 8.80
CA THR A 146 16.63 -2.93 7.66
C THR A 146 16.56 -4.41 8.05
N GLU A 147 16.95 -4.74 9.28
CA GLU A 147 16.97 -6.11 9.80
C GLU A 147 15.55 -6.69 9.95
N GLY A 148 15.41 -8.00 9.72
CA GLY A 148 14.14 -8.72 9.86
C GLY A 148 13.13 -8.48 8.74
N ARG A 149 13.47 -7.66 7.74
CA ARG A 149 12.58 -7.33 6.61
C ARG A 149 12.66 -8.40 5.53
N VAL A 150 11.58 -9.18 5.41
CA VAL A 150 11.40 -10.16 4.33
C VAL A 150 10.23 -9.72 3.47
N TYR A 151 10.54 -9.40 2.22
CA TYR A 151 9.56 -8.90 1.25
C TYR A 151 9.00 -10.03 0.39
N VAL A 152 7.76 -9.82 -0.06
CA VAL A 152 7.13 -10.60 -1.11
C VAL A 152 7.85 -10.34 -2.44
N GLU A 153 8.06 -11.38 -3.23
CA GLU A 153 8.63 -11.25 -4.58
C GLU A 153 7.79 -10.36 -5.48
N ARG A 154 8.44 -9.65 -6.41
CA ARG A 154 7.83 -8.68 -7.34
C ARG A 154 6.53 -9.16 -7.98
N ASP A 155 6.55 -10.35 -8.58
CA ASP A 155 5.42 -10.85 -9.37
C ASP A 155 4.25 -11.21 -8.46
N ILE A 156 4.52 -11.74 -7.26
CA ILE A 156 3.51 -11.99 -6.25
C ILE A 156 2.93 -10.66 -5.74
N ALA A 157 3.76 -9.65 -5.49
CA ALA A 157 3.31 -8.32 -5.07
C ALA A 157 2.38 -7.66 -6.11
N LYS A 158 2.72 -7.76 -7.39
CA LYS A 158 1.85 -7.31 -8.49
C LYS A 158 0.54 -8.08 -8.54
N ASN A 159 0.57 -9.38 -8.32
CA ASN A 159 -0.63 -10.21 -8.28
C ASN A 159 -1.53 -9.82 -7.10
N TYR A 160 -0.98 -9.64 -5.90
CA TYR A 160 -1.73 -9.14 -4.74
C TYR A 160 -2.38 -7.79 -5.04
N TRP A 161 -1.61 -6.83 -5.56
CA TRP A 161 -2.12 -5.49 -5.86
C TRP A 161 -3.22 -5.48 -6.92
N SER A 162 -3.02 -6.21 -8.02
CA SER A 162 -3.95 -6.23 -9.16
C SER A 162 -5.18 -7.10 -8.94
N SER A 163 -5.15 -8.03 -7.98
CA SER A 163 -6.27 -8.93 -7.69
C SER A 163 -7.54 -8.22 -7.21
N GLY A 164 -7.39 -7.04 -6.59
CA GLY A 164 -8.51 -6.30 -6.00
C GLY A 164 -9.12 -6.93 -4.74
N ILE A 165 -8.58 -8.05 -4.25
CA ILE A 165 -9.07 -8.75 -3.05
C ILE A 165 -8.40 -8.27 -1.75
N MET A 166 -7.63 -7.18 -1.84
CA MET A 166 -6.91 -6.62 -0.70
C MET A 166 -7.89 -5.88 0.21
N GLU A 167 -7.84 -6.20 1.50
CA GLU A 167 -8.59 -5.50 2.54
C GLU A 167 -7.63 -4.87 3.53
N VAL A 168 -7.74 -3.56 3.77
CA VAL A 168 -6.93 -2.88 4.78
C VAL A 168 -7.56 -3.11 6.14
N THR A 169 -6.83 -3.71 7.07
CA THR A 169 -7.35 -4.10 8.39
C THR A 169 -6.91 -3.17 9.50
N SER A 170 -5.72 -2.59 9.41
CA SER A 170 -5.21 -1.66 10.43
C SER A 170 -4.00 -0.86 9.95
N ILE A 171 -3.62 0.14 10.75
CA ILE A 171 -2.30 0.78 10.66
C ILE A 171 -1.46 0.31 11.83
N LEU A 172 -0.33 -0.34 11.56
CA LEU A 172 0.65 -0.71 12.58
C LEU A 172 1.72 0.37 12.71
N ILE A 173 1.98 0.76 13.95
CA ILE A 173 3.08 1.62 14.37
C ILE A 173 4.10 0.73 15.08
N ILE A 174 5.36 0.84 14.70
CA ILE A 174 6.48 0.15 15.35
C ILE A 174 7.50 1.18 15.81
N ASP A 175 7.86 1.16 17.09
CA ASP A 175 8.87 2.07 17.62
C ASP A 175 10.31 1.51 17.53
N ARG A 176 11.29 2.28 17.99
CA ARG A 176 12.72 1.87 18.02
C ARG A 176 13.01 0.63 18.85
N SER A 177 12.16 0.30 19.83
CA SER A 177 12.29 -0.92 20.63
C SER A 177 11.69 -2.15 19.93
N GLY A 178 10.92 -1.94 18.86
CA GLY A 178 10.14 -2.98 18.18
C GLY A 178 8.76 -3.19 18.81
N LYS A 179 8.34 -2.35 19.75
CA LYS A 179 7.00 -2.38 20.33
C LYS A 179 6.00 -1.96 19.25
N LYS A 180 4.91 -2.71 19.14
CA LYS A 180 3.88 -2.52 18.14
C LYS A 180 2.62 -1.90 18.73
N LYS A 181 1.96 -1.04 17.98
CA LYS A 181 0.62 -0.51 18.26
C LYS A 181 -0.20 -0.54 16.97
N SER A 182 -1.37 -1.14 17.02
CA SER A 182 -2.33 -1.13 15.92
C SER A 182 -3.39 -0.05 16.15
N ILE A 183 -3.74 0.66 15.08
CA ILE A 183 -4.83 1.64 14.99
C ILE A 183 -5.90 1.02 14.07
N GLN A 184 -7.10 0.84 14.59
CA GLN A 184 -8.21 0.06 14.02
C GLN A 184 -9.55 0.75 14.27
#